data_AF-A0A7W1AFN6-F1
#
_entry.id   AF-A0A7W1AFN6-F1
#
_cell.length_a   1.000
_cell.length_b   1.000
_cell.length_c   1.000
_cell.angle_alpha   90.00
_cell.angle_beta   90.00
_cell.angle_gamma   90.00
#
_symmetry.space_group_name_H-M   'P 1'
#
loop_
_entity.id
_entity.type
_entity.pdbx_description
1 polymer ?
#
loop_
_entity_poly.entity_id
_entity_poly.type
_entity_poly.pdbx_seq_one_letter_code
_entity_poly.pdbx_strand_id
1 'polypeptide(L)'
;MRGQLFATLVVMLAACGGGGGEAKPDAAPDAFNSTCGKPGDTGNELGIGKFCASLSDCSSTTSAKLCSSIGDPTTHFCTKTCPMGSTDQCGTATMCVCNANNQCGCTPNSCLGN
;
A
#
# COMPACT_ATOMS: atom_id res chain seq x y z
N MET A 1 38.84 2.41 61.60
CA MET A 1 39.99 3.29 61.23
C MET A 1 40.06 3.25 59.70
N ARG A 2 39.57 4.28 59.01
CA ARG A 2 40.33 5.43 58.49
C ARG A 2 41.48 5.01 57.55
N GLY A 3 41.38 5.43 56.28
CA GLY A 3 42.47 5.36 55.31
C GLY A 3 42.02 5.76 53.90
N GLN A 4 41.80 7.05 53.69
CA GLN A 4 41.68 7.68 52.36
C GLN A 4 43.06 7.76 51.67
N LEU A 5 43.09 7.98 50.35
CA LEU A 5 43.89 8.97 49.58
C LEU A 5 44.09 8.45 48.11
N PHE A 6 43.41 9.05 47.12
CA PHE A 6 43.91 9.98 46.07
C PHE A 6 44.76 9.31 44.95
N ALA A 7 44.77 9.69 43.67
CA ALA A 7 44.01 10.58 42.79
C ALA A 7 44.68 10.46 41.38
N THR A 8 43.90 10.44 40.30
CA THR A 8 44.29 10.79 38.91
C THR A 8 42.98 10.80 38.11
N LEU A 9 42.33 11.90 37.72
CA LEU A 9 42.68 13.14 37.00
C LEU A 9 42.92 12.95 35.48
N VAL A 10 42.06 13.65 34.70
CA VAL A 10 42.10 14.11 33.28
C VAL A 10 41.95 13.02 32.17
N VAL A 11 41.27 13.17 31.02
CA VAL A 11 40.86 14.30 30.14
C VAL A 11 39.67 13.90 29.22
N MET A 12 38.64 14.77 29.16
CA MET A 12 37.84 15.31 28.04
C MET A 12 37.44 14.56 26.72
N LEU A 13 36.15 14.80 26.37
CA LEU A 13 35.56 15.20 25.06
C LEU A 13 35.30 14.19 23.92
N ALA A 14 34.03 13.82 23.76
CA ALA A 14 33.21 13.96 22.53
C ALA A 14 31.72 13.87 22.95
N ALA A 15 30.97 14.97 23.07
CA ALA A 15 30.23 15.67 22.01
C ALA A 15 29.09 14.81 21.38
N CYS A 16 27.85 15.30 21.57
CA CYS A 16 26.61 15.03 20.81
C CYS A 16 26.18 13.55 20.68
N GLY A 17 24.97 13.13 21.04
CA GLY A 17 23.67 13.78 20.94
C GLY A 17 22.66 12.63 20.88
N GLY A 18 21.43 12.87 21.34
CA GLY A 18 20.41 11.84 21.53
C GLY A 18 20.31 10.88 20.34
N GLY A 19 20.39 9.58 20.63
CA GLY A 19 20.16 8.52 19.66
C GLY A 19 18.71 8.57 19.20
N GLY A 20 18.47 9.33 18.14
CA GLY A 20 17.32 9.20 17.27
C GLY A 20 17.36 7.80 16.69
N GLY A 21 16.56 6.89 17.26
CA GLY A 21 16.17 5.67 16.60
C GLY A 21 15.17 6.04 15.52
N GLU A 22 15.67 6.48 14.36
CA GLU A 22 14.89 6.44 13.13
C GLU A 22 14.51 4.97 12.91
N ALA A 23 13.25 4.64 13.20
CA ALA A 23 12.66 3.37 12.79
C ALA A 23 12.76 3.31 11.28
N LYS A 24 13.83 2.64 10.81
CA LYS A 24 13.99 2.25 9.41
C LYS A 24 12.72 1.46 9.07
N PRO A 25 11.91 1.85 8.07
CA PRO A 25 10.79 1.02 7.68
C PRO A 25 11.36 -0.32 7.19
N ASP A 26 10.97 -1.41 7.85
CA ASP A 26 11.31 -2.81 7.52
C ASP A 26 10.68 -3.27 6.20
N ALA A 27 10.60 -2.39 5.19
CA ALA A 27 10.13 -2.76 3.87
C ALA A 27 11.17 -3.68 3.23
N ALA A 28 10.90 -4.98 3.29
CA ALA A 28 11.59 -6.02 2.54
C ALA A 28 11.66 -5.63 1.05
N PRO A 29 12.66 -6.13 0.29
CA PRO A 29 12.89 -5.78 -1.12
C PRO A 29 11.77 -6.21 -2.09
N ASP A 30 10.67 -6.79 -1.59
CA ASP A 30 9.55 -7.35 -2.35
C ASP A 30 8.29 -6.46 -2.31
N ALA A 31 8.42 -5.19 -1.90
CA ALA A 31 7.29 -4.28 -1.88
C ALA A 31 6.72 -4.09 -3.31
N PHE A 32 5.45 -4.47 -3.51
CA PHE A 32 4.74 -4.21 -4.76
C PHE A 32 4.77 -2.71 -5.04
N ASN A 33 5.45 -2.32 -6.13
CA ASN A 33 5.46 -0.93 -6.57
C ASN A 33 4.13 -0.61 -7.25
N SER A 34 3.15 -0.29 -6.41
CA SER A 34 1.78 -0.06 -6.80
C SER A 34 1.43 1.42 -6.65
N THR A 35 1.03 2.06 -7.75
CA THR A 35 0.51 3.43 -7.77
C THR A 35 -0.87 3.48 -7.11
N CYS A 36 -1.64 2.39 -7.15
CA CYS A 36 -2.84 2.22 -6.35
C CYS A 36 -3.17 0.75 -6.03
N GLY A 37 -3.70 0.52 -4.82
CA GLY A 37 -3.92 -0.80 -4.24
C GLY A 37 -2.68 -1.25 -3.47
N LYS A 38 -2.81 -1.35 -2.15
CA LYS A 38 -1.73 -1.65 -1.21
C LYS A 38 -2.07 -2.89 -0.38
N PRO A 39 -1.06 -3.69 0.03
CA PRO A 39 -1.29 -4.82 0.93
C PRO A 39 -2.11 -4.40 2.17
N GLY A 40 -3.17 -5.15 2.45
CA GLY A 40 -4.12 -4.86 3.52
C GLY A 40 -5.44 -4.22 3.05
N ASP A 41 -5.49 -3.69 1.82
CA ASP A 41 -6.75 -3.18 1.27
C ASP A 41 -7.78 -4.30 1.11
N THR A 42 -8.95 -4.14 1.72
CA THR A 42 -10.02 -5.14 1.73
C THR A 42 -11.00 -4.99 0.56
N GLY A 43 -11.02 -3.81 -0.07
CA GLY A 43 -12.01 -3.43 -1.06
C GLY A 43 -13.40 -3.18 -0.47
N ASN A 44 -14.34 -2.89 -1.36
CA ASN A 44 -15.74 -2.65 -1.04
C ASN A 44 -16.56 -3.96 -0.95
N GLU A 45 -17.89 -3.86 -0.85
CA GLU A 45 -18.83 -4.98 -0.73
C GLU A 45 -18.79 -5.98 -1.90
N LEU A 46 -18.30 -5.55 -3.07
CA LEU A 46 -18.11 -6.40 -4.25
C LEU A 46 -16.69 -6.97 -4.34
N GLY A 47 -15.80 -6.55 -3.44
CA GLY A 47 -14.37 -6.82 -3.41
C GLY A 47 -13.54 -5.90 -4.32
N ILE A 48 -14.12 -4.83 -4.88
CA ILE A 48 -13.40 -3.88 -5.71
C ILE A 48 -12.46 -3.07 -4.82
N GLY A 49 -11.18 -2.97 -5.20
CA GLY A 49 -10.17 -2.30 -4.39
C GLY A 49 -9.42 -3.22 -3.42
N LYS A 50 -9.81 -4.50 -3.29
CA LYS A 50 -9.05 -5.47 -2.49
C LYS A 50 -7.67 -5.64 -3.10
N PHE A 51 -6.60 -5.64 -2.31
CA PHE A 51 -5.26 -5.85 -2.85
C PHE A 51 -5.12 -7.21 -3.55
N CYS A 52 -4.39 -7.22 -4.67
CA CYS A 52 -4.02 -8.44 -5.38
C CYS A 52 -2.57 -8.42 -5.86
N ALA A 53 -1.82 -9.47 -5.55
CA ALA A 53 -0.52 -9.74 -6.16
C ALA A 53 -0.69 -10.49 -7.49
N SER A 54 -1.78 -11.26 -7.60
CA SER A 54 -2.09 -12.17 -8.68
C SER A 54 -3.59 -12.25 -8.92
N LEU A 55 -4.01 -12.82 -10.05
CA LEU A 55 -5.42 -13.03 -10.36
C LEU A 55 -6.14 -13.91 -9.31
N SER A 56 -5.45 -14.89 -8.73
CA SER A 56 -6.01 -15.80 -7.74
C SER A 56 -6.46 -15.11 -6.44
N ASP A 57 -5.85 -13.98 -6.07
CA ASP A 57 -6.19 -13.24 -4.85
C ASP A 57 -7.60 -12.63 -4.90
N CYS A 58 -8.11 -12.47 -6.13
CA CYS A 58 -9.44 -11.96 -6.44
C CYS A 58 -10.50 -13.07 -6.55
N SER A 59 -10.11 -14.35 -6.48
CA SER A 59 -11.04 -15.48 -6.62
C SER A 59 -12.10 -15.54 -5.51
N SER A 60 -11.76 -15.07 -4.30
CA SER A 60 -12.64 -15.10 -3.13
C SER A 60 -13.59 -13.90 -3.03
N THR A 61 -13.48 -12.92 -3.91
CA THR A 61 -14.33 -11.71 -3.87
C THR A 61 -15.75 -12.03 -4.35
N THR A 62 -16.72 -11.20 -4.00
CA THR A 62 -18.11 -11.40 -4.46
C THR A 62 -18.22 -11.26 -5.98
N SER A 63 -17.57 -10.26 -6.57
CA SER A 63 -17.68 -9.98 -8.02
C SER A 63 -16.39 -9.49 -8.67
N ALA A 64 -15.46 -8.92 -7.91
CA ALA A 64 -14.19 -8.39 -8.38
C ALA A 64 -13.18 -9.50 -8.70
N LYS A 65 -13.35 -10.25 -9.80
CA LYS A 65 -12.54 -11.45 -10.10
C LYS A 65 -11.23 -11.18 -10.84
N LEU A 66 -11.00 -9.95 -11.30
CA LEU A 66 -9.80 -9.59 -12.06
C LEU A 66 -8.81 -8.83 -11.18
N CYS A 67 -7.52 -9.01 -11.40
CA CYS A 67 -6.51 -8.12 -10.80
C CYS A 67 -6.19 -7.00 -11.79
N SER A 68 -6.17 -5.76 -11.33
CA SER A 68 -5.96 -4.57 -12.17
C SER A 68 -4.61 -4.59 -12.89
N SER A 69 -3.61 -5.30 -12.34
CA SER A 69 -2.29 -5.52 -12.94
C SER A 69 -2.33 -6.14 -14.34
N ILE A 70 -3.43 -6.80 -14.72
CA ILE A 70 -3.65 -7.33 -16.07
C ILE A 70 -3.85 -6.20 -17.09
N GLY A 71 -4.54 -5.13 -16.70
CA GLY A 71 -4.82 -3.98 -17.56
C GLY A 71 -3.84 -2.83 -17.38
N ASP A 72 -3.30 -2.66 -16.16
CA ASP A 72 -2.30 -1.66 -15.81
C ASP A 72 -1.30 -2.28 -14.81
N PRO A 73 -0.06 -2.59 -15.23
CA PRO A 73 0.92 -3.28 -14.40
C PRO A 73 1.40 -2.44 -13.20
N THR A 74 1.01 -1.18 -13.11
CA THR A 74 1.35 -0.30 -11.98
C THR A 74 0.33 -0.32 -10.85
N THR A 75 -0.79 -1.03 -11.01
CA THR A 75 -1.87 -1.08 -10.01
C THR A 75 -2.14 -2.51 -9.55
N HIS A 76 -2.51 -2.66 -8.27
CA HIS A 76 -2.67 -3.96 -7.64
C HIS A 76 -3.95 -4.05 -6.80
N PHE A 77 -5.10 -3.95 -7.45
CA PHE A 77 -6.39 -4.14 -6.81
C PHE A 77 -7.36 -5.02 -7.62
N CYS A 78 -8.23 -5.72 -6.93
CA CYS A 78 -9.28 -6.51 -7.52
C CYS A 78 -10.30 -5.58 -8.17
N THR A 79 -10.67 -5.90 -9.40
CA THR A 79 -11.59 -5.15 -10.25
C THR A 79 -12.51 -6.11 -11.00
N LYS A 80 -13.49 -5.55 -11.70
CA LYS A 80 -14.31 -6.26 -12.70
C LYS A 80 -14.56 -5.33 -13.87
N THR A 81 -14.88 -5.92 -15.01
CA THR A 81 -15.30 -5.16 -16.19
C THR A 81 -16.63 -4.46 -15.93
N CYS A 82 -16.78 -3.27 -16.49
CA CYS A 82 -18.00 -2.46 -16.39
C CYS A 82 -18.27 -1.74 -17.72
N PRO A 83 -19.53 -1.40 -18.03
CA PRO A 83 -19.82 -0.48 -19.12
C PRO A 83 -19.43 0.95 -18.72
N MET A 84 -18.80 1.70 -19.65
CA MET A 84 -18.35 3.08 -19.42
C MET A 84 -19.47 3.94 -18.82
N GLY A 85 -19.15 4.70 -17.77
CA GLY A 85 -20.10 5.60 -17.10
C GLY A 85 -21.03 4.93 -16.09
N SER A 86 -20.89 3.62 -15.86
CA SER A 86 -21.68 2.94 -14.82
C SER A 86 -21.04 3.08 -13.44
N THR A 87 -21.75 3.74 -12.52
CA THR A 87 -21.38 3.79 -11.09
C THR A 87 -22.02 2.65 -10.31
N ASP A 88 -23.27 2.32 -10.61
CA ASP A 88 -24.08 1.38 -9.84
C ASP A 88 -23.54 -0.06 -9.91
N GLN A 89 -22.79 -0.39 -10.97
CA GLN A 89 -22.20 -1.71 -11.10
C GLN A 89 -20.92 -1.88 -10.31
N CYS A 90 -20.21 -0.82 -9.94
CA CYS A 90 -18.93 -0.93 -9.25
C CYS A 90 -19.07 -0.97 -7.71
N GLY A 91 -20.23 -0.53 -7.20
CA GLY A 91 -20.51 -0.46 -5.78
C GLY A 91 -19.97 0.82 -5.15
N THR A 92 -19.93 0.86 -3.83
CA THR A 92 -19.61 2.06 -3.06
C THR A 92 -18.18 2.56 -3.34
N ALA A 93 -18.01 3.89 -3.43
CA ALA A 93 -16.73 4.60 -3.56
C ALA A 93 -15.83 4.12 -4.73
N THR A 94 -16.45 3.73 -5.83
CA THR A 94 -15.76 3.27 -7.04
C THR A 94 -16.40 3.86 -8.30
N MET A 95 -15.63 3.96 -9.37
CA MET A 95 -16.09 4.43 -10.67
C MET A 95 -15.63 3.51 -11.79
N CYS A 96 -16.44 3.38 -12.85
CA CYS A 96 -16.02 2.70 -14.06
C CYS A 96 -15.10 3.60 -14.90
N VAL A 97 -13.84 3.19 -15.05
CA VAL A 97 -12.83 3.93 -15.83
C VAL A 97 -12.32 3.06 -16.96
N CYS A 98 -12.13 3.66 -18.14
CA CYS A 98 -11.72 2.97 -19.35
C CYS A 98 -10.35 3.44 -19.81
N ASN A 99 -9.55 2.52 -20.32
CA ASN A 99 -8.32 2.87 -21.02
C ASN A 99 -8.60 3.30 -22.47
N ALA A 100 -7.55 3.69 -23.20
CA ALA A 100 -7.65 4.12 -24.60
C ALA A 100 -8.19 3.04 -25.57
N ASN A 101 -8.20 1.76 -25.17
CA ASN A 101 -8.72 0.64 -25.95
C ASN A 101 -10.18 0.31 -25.60
N ASN A 102 -10.88 1.19 -24.88
CA ASN A 102 -12.24 0.97 -24.37
C ASN A 102 -12.37 -0.26 -23.45
N GLN A 103 -11.27 -0.70 -22.82
CA GLN A 103 -11.32 -1.70 -21.78
C GLN A 103 -11.58 -0.99 -20.45
N CYS A 104 -12.75 -1.25 -19.89
CA CYS A 104 -13.27 -0.56 -18.73
C CYS A 104 -13.25 -1.45 -17.49
N GLY A 105 -12.77 -0.91 -16.38
CA GLY A 105 -12.71 -1.57 -15.09
C GLY A 105 -13.24 -0.67 -13.97
N CYS A 106 -13.80 -1.29 -12.94
CA CYS A 106 -14.17 -0.59 -11.72
C CYS A 106 -12.92 -0.22 -10.92
N THR A 107 -12.72 1.07 -10.70
CA THR A 107 -11.55 1.63 -10.03
C THR A 107 -11.97 2.34 -8.75
N PRO A 108 -11.32 2.08 -7.60
CA PRO A 108 -11.56 2.84 -6.37
C PRO A 108 -11.32 4.33 -6.54
N ASN A 109 -12.16 5.18 -5.94
CA ASN A 109 -12.01 6.63 -6.02
C ASN A 109 -10.65 7.12 -5.47
N SER A 110 -10.11 6.40 -4.47
CA SER A 110 -8.78 6.63 -3.91
C SER A 110 -7.65 6.49 -4.94
N CYS A 111 -7.86 5.73 -6.03
CA CYS A 111 -6.91 5.59 -7.13
C CYS A 111 -7.02 6.72 -8.17
N LEU A 112 -8.10 7.50 -8.16
CA LEU A 112 -8.39 8.51 -9.16
C LEU A 112 -7.97 9.92 -8.73
N GLY A 113 -7.33 10.06 -7.55
CA GLY A 113 -6.91 11.36 -7.01
C GLY A 113 -8.07 12.25 -6.56
N ASN A 114 -9.20 11.65 -6.17
CA ASN A 114 -10.33 12.36 -5.55
C ASN A 114 -10.27 12.27 -4.02
#